data_AF-A0A965PNZ5-F1
#
_entry.id   AF-A0A965PNZ5-F1
#
_cell.length_a   1.000
_cell.length_b   1.000
_cell.length_c   1.000
_cell.angle_alpha   90.00
_cell.angle_beta   90.00
_cell.angle_gamma   90.00
#
_symmetry.space_group_name_H-M   'P 1'
#
loop_
_entity.id
_entity.type
_entity.pdbx_description
1 polymer ?
#
loop_
_entity_poly.entity_id
_entity_poly.type
_entity_poly.pdbx_seq_one_letter_code
_entity_poly.pdbx_strand_id
1 'polypeptide(L)' 'MEAKMPTVRNKTGNIETGGVMLCRAPQEMVNQRNAYYQKQGSDYMSSVNSNFMRESDPRMPLFNQSRSEIKNFR' A
#
# COMPACT_ATOMS: atom_id res chain seq x y z
N MET A 1 18.82 -1.52 -16.67
CA MET A 1 17.71 -0.99 -17.48
C MET A 1 17.55 0.47 -17.12
N GLU A 2 18.12 1.34 -17.93
CA GLU A 2 18.19 2.78 -17.64
C GLU A 2 16.81 3.40 -17.86
N ALA A 3 16.20 3.91 -16.79
CA ALA A 3 14.97 4.68 -16.88
C ALA A 3 15.30 6.00 -17.58
N LYS A 4 15.17 6.01 -18.91
CA LYS A 4 15.36 7.20 -19.73
C LYS A 4 14.27 8.21 -19.34
N MET A 5 14.66 9.28 -18.66
CA MET A 5 13.76 10.38 -18.30
C MET A 5 13.07 10.91 -19.56
N PRO A 6 11.75 11.16 -19.53
CA PRO A 6 11.05 11.74 -20.67
C PRO A 6 11.51 13.20 -20.85
N THR A 7 12.48 13.39 -21.76
CA THR A 7 13.00 14.70 -22.12
C THR A 7 12.09 15.33 -23.16
N VAL A 8 11.05 16.03 -22.72
CA VAL A 8 10.47 17.17 -23.46
C VAL A 8 10.59 18.37 -22.54
N ARG A 9 11.75 19.01 -22.57
CA ARG A 9 11.99 20.28 -21.89
C ARG A 9 11.35 21.39 -22.72
N ASN A 10 10.13 21.80 -22.39
CA ASN A 10 9.64 23.08 -22.84
C ASN A 10 10.47 24.21 -22.17
N LYS A 11 10.53 25.41 -22.77
CA LYS A 11 11.30 26.55 -22.21
C LYS A 11 10.85 26.96 -20.80
N THR A 12 9.68 26.49 -20.37
CA THR A 12 9.02 26.80 -19.10
C THR A 12 9.32 25.77 -17.98
N GLY A 13 10.06 24.68 -18.28
CA GLY A 13 10.45 23.66 -17.30
C GLY A 13 9.40 22.59 -16.98
N ASN A 14 8.31 22.51 -17.74
CA ASN A 14 7.28 21.48 -17.56
C ASN A 14 7.71 20.19 -18.26
N ILE A 15 7.34 19.05 -17.67
CA ILE A 15 7.55 17.72 -18.24
C ILE A 15 6.23 17.27 -18.88
N GLU A 16 6.24 17.09 -20.19
CA GLU A 16 5.09 16.64 -20.98
C GLU A 16 5.45 15.40 -21.81
N THR A 17 4.53 14.42 -21.86
CA THR A 17 4.71 13.22 -22.68
C THR A 17 3.39 12.94 -23.39
N GLY A 18 3.41 12.87 -24.72
CA GLY A 18 2.26 12.43 -25.52
C GLY A 18 0.99 13.28 -25.37
N GLY A 19 1.13 14.58 -25.06
CA GLY A 19 0.00 15.49 -24.85
C GLY A 19 -0.55 15.54 -23.42
N VAL A 20 0.09 14.85 -22.47
CA VAL A 20 -0.25 14.91 -21.04
C VAL A 20 0.88 15.62 -20.27
N MET A 21 0.52 16.56 -19.41
CA MET A 21 1.44 17.31 -18.55
C MET A 21 1.55 16.64 -17.17
N LEU A 22 2.77 16.50 -16.67
CA LEU A 22 3.02 15.98 -15.32
C LEU A 22 2.72 17.06 -14.29
N CYS A 23 1.59 16.94 -13.60
CA CYS A 23 1.20 17.86 -12.54
C CYS A 23 1.87 17.48 -11.21
N ARG A 24 2.52 18.45 -10.55
CA ARG A 24 3.06 18.27 -9.20
C ARG A 24 1.92 18.26 -8.18
N ALA A 25 1.65 17.11 -7.58
CA ALA A 25 0.78 17.03 -6.41
C ALA A 25 1.57 17.41 -5.14
N PRO A 26 0.97 18.15 -4.18
CA PRO A 26 1.61 18.41 -2.89
C PRO A 26 1.75 17.11 -2.09
N GLN A 27 2.89 16.96 -1.40
CA GLN A 27 3.23 15.74 -0.68
C GLN A 27 2.25 15.42 0.45
N GLU A 28 1.70 16.44 1.10
CA GLU A 28 0.74 16.29 2.20
C GLU A 28 -0.55 15.57 1.76
N MET A 29 -1.11 15.93 0.59
CA MET A 29 -2.30 15.29 0.06
C MET A 29 -2.04 13.82 -0.29
N VAL A 30 -0.86 13.52 -0.84
CA VAL A 30 -0.47 12.15 -1.17
C VAL A 30 -0.33 11.32 0.12
N ASN A 31 0.31 11.89 1.15
CA ASN A 31 0.47 11.23 2.45
C ASN A 31 -0.87 10.96 3.12
N GLN A 32 -1.79 11.94 3.12
CA GLN A 32 -3.13 11.79 3.68
C GLN A 32 -3.91 10.68 2.95
N ARG A 33 -3.85 10.66 1.61
CA ARG A 33 -4.50 9.62 0.80
C ARG A 33 -3.93 8.24 1.12
N ASN A 34 -2.61 8.12 1.20
CA ASN A 34 -1.97 6.85 1.51
C ASN A 34 -2.36 6.37 2.91
N ALA A 35 -2.34 7.27 3.90
CA ALA A 35 -2.76 6.96 5.28
C ALA A 35 -4.23 6.50 5.35
N TYR A 36 -5.13 7.14 4.61
CA TYR A 36 -6.55 6.75 4.56
C TYR A 36 -6.73 5.31 4.07
N TYR A 37 -6.12 4.96 2.94
CA TYR A 37 -6.27 3.60 2.38
C TYR A 37 -5.53 2.54 3.20
N GLN A 38 -4.38 2.88 3.79
CA GLN A 38 -3.69 2.00 4.73
C GLN A 38 -4.56 1.69 5.95
N LYS A 39 -5.16 2.74 6.54
CA LYS A 39 -6.07 2.58 7.67
C LYS A 39 -7.28 1.72 7.32
N GLN A 40 -7.88 1.94 6.15
CA GLN A 40 -9.03 1.14 5.70
C GLN A 40 -8.66 -0.36 5.58
N GLY A 41 -7.46 -0.67 5.08
CA GLY A 41 -6.96 -2.04 5.03
C GLY A 41 -6.70 -2.64 6.42
N SER A 42 -6.07 -1.88 7.33
CA SER A 42 -5.83 -2.35 8.69
C SER A 42 -7.11 -2.59 9.48
N ASP A 43 -8.10 -1.70 9.31
CA ASP A 43 -9.39 -1.79 10.01
C ASP A 43 -10.16 -3.03 9.55
N TYR A 44 -10.10 -3.37 8.25
CA TYR A 44 -10.68 -4.60 7.72
C TYR A 44 -10.02 -5.85 8.32
N MET A 45 -8.68 -5.91 8.34
CA MET A 45 -7.96 -7.04 8.92
C MET A 45 -8.23 -7.20 10.42
N SER A 46 -8.27 -6.10 11.16
CA SER A 46 -8.54 -6.11 12.61
C SER A 46 -9.98 -6.55 12.91
N SER A 47 -10.95 -6.15 12.08
CA SER A 47 -12.35 -6.56 12.22
C SER A 47 -12.53 -8.07 12.01
N VAL A 48 -11.89 -8.63 10.97
CA VAL A 48 -11.89 -10.07 10.71
C VAL A 48 -11.23 -10.82 11.87
N ASN A 49 -10.07 -10.34 12.35
CA ASN A 49 -9.35 -10.96 13.45
C ASN A 49 -10.15 -10.91 14.77
N SER A 50 -10.81 -9.79 15.05
CA SER A 50 -11.63 -9.62 16.25
C SER A 50 -12.82 -10.58 16.26
N ASN A 51 -13.48 -10.78 15.12
CA ASN A 51 -14.56 -11.76 15.02
C ASN A 51 -14.04 -13.19 15.18
N PHE A 52 -12.92 -13.52 14.53
CA PHE A 52 -12.28 -14.83 14.64
C PHE A 52 -11.85 -15.17 16.08
N MET A 53 -11.32 -14.20 16.83
CA MET A 53 -10.92 -14.40 18.22
C MET A 53 -12.12 -14.53 19.18
N ARG A 54 -13.23 -13.83 18.92
CA ARG A 54 -14.44 -13.85 19.77
C ARG A 54 -15.17 -15.19 19.73
N GLU A 55 -15.13 -15.87 18.58
CA GLU A 55 -15.79 -17.16 18.36
C GLU A 55 -14.86 -18.36 18.62
N SER A 56 -13.66 -18.09 19.12
CA SER A 56 -12.69 -19.15 19.40
C SER A 56 -12.97 -19.87 20.71
N ASP A 57 -13.35 -21.14 20.61
CA ASP A 57 -13.44 -22.04 21.76
C ASP A 57 -12.02 -22.50 22.17
N PRO A 58 -11.66 -22.49 23.47
CA PRO A 58 -10.33 -22.85 23.97
C PRO A 58 -9.91 -24.31 23.70
N ARG A 59 -10.80 -25.19 23.24
CA ARG A 59 -10.47 -26.57 22.83
C ARG A 59 -10.08 -26.70 21.36
N MET A 60 -10.22 -25.64 20.57
CA MET A 60 -9.87 -25.64 19.15
C MET A 60 -8.48 -25.03 18.92
N PRO A 61 -7.51 -25.74 18.32
CA PRO A 61 -6.22 -25.16 17.98
C PRO A 61 -6.40 -24.10 16.87
N LEU A 62 -6.34 -22.82 17.24
CA LEU A 62 -6.47 -21.70 16.32
C LEU A 62 -5.21 -21.59 15.45
N PHE A 63 -5.33 -21.96 14.17
CA PHE A 63 -4.29 -21.67 13.19
C PHE A 63 -4.38 -20.18 12.80
N ASN A 64 -3.53 -19.35 13.40
CA ASN A 64 -3.47 -17.93 13.06
C ASN A 64 -2.81 -17.75 11.68
N GLN A 65 -3.62 -17.57 10.63
CA GLN A 65 -3.15 -17.34 9.26
C GLN A 65 -2.29 -16.07 9.10
N SER A 66 -2.31 -15.14 10.07
CA SER A 66 -1.44 -13.95 10.05
C SER A 66 0.00 -14.22 10.47
N ARG A 67 0.30 -15.40 11.04
CA ARG A 67 1.67 -15.82 11.37
C ARG A 67 2.30 -16.56 10.19
N SER A 68 2.82 -15.81 9.22
CA SER A 68 3.65 -16.38 8.14
C SER A 68 5.05 -16.72 8.68
N GLU A 69 5.28 -17.98 9.02
CA GLU A 69 6.62 -18.48 9.36
C GLU A 69 7.44 -18.68 8.08
N ILE A 70 8.48 -17.85 7.89
CA ILE A 70 9.47 -18.04 6.83
C ILE A 70 10.39 -19.18 7.30
N LYS A 71 10.12 -20.42 6.88
CA LYS A 71 11.06 -21.53 7.09
C LYS A 71 12.25 -21.33 6.16
N ASN A 72 13.36 -20.82 6.70
CA ASN A 72 14.65 -20.85 6.02
C ASN A 72 15.09 -22.31 5.85
N PHE A 73 14.92 -22.86 4.65
CA PHE A 73 15.58 -24.10 4.25
C PHE A 73 17.05 -23.77 3.97
N ARG A 74 17.93 -24.26 4.85
CA ARG A 74 19.36 -24.39 4.58
C ARG A 74 19.64 -25.71 3.88
#